data_AF-A0A414UJL8-F1
#
_entry.id   AF-A0A414UJL8-F1
#
_cell.length_a   1.000
_cell.length_b   1.000
_cell.length_c   1.000
_cell.angle_alpha   90.00
_cell.angle_beta   90.00
_cell.angle_gamma   90.00
#
_symmetry.space_group_name_H-M   'P 1'
#
loop_
_entity.id
_entity.type
_entity.pdbx_description
1 polymer ?
#
loop_
_entity_poly.entity_id
_entity_poly.type
_entity_poly.pdbx_seq_one_letter_code
_entity_poly.pdbx_strand_id
1 'polypeptide(L)'
;MEQKLLDLIIHIGQVKGWAVDTTDNGNDLAYIFFQRYSPAGQDFNMSIEMLANDPKEFLKNLDDYYENFDPDSEALNWCDKEGHGINGAPKRLKDIIIDFEEIEKEIKELLEVFNLQIEELEKAAIHKVKVQVTEYLQKVVEVDAINGSDACDKVEEMVNGAEIILTADDFTTRKIEPYEDE
;
A
#
# COMPACT_ATOMS: atom_id res chain seq x y z
N MET A 1 7.69 -5.71 10.68
CA MET A 1 6.79 -4.80 9.95
C MET A 1 5.35 -5.25 10.17
N GLU A 2 5.10 -6.56 10.10
CA GLU A 2 3.85 -7.25 10.49
C GLU A 2 3.17 -6.74 11.76
N GLN A 3 3.88 -6.76 12.90
CA GLN A 3 3.29 -6.31 14.17
C GLN A 3 2.76 -4.87 14.10
N LYS A 4 3.43 -3.97 13.37
CA LYS A 4 3.04 -2.55 13.32
C LYS A 4 1.74 -2.31 12.55
N LEU A 5 1.46 -3.10 11.50
CA LEU A 5 0.22 -2.97 10.74
C LEU A 5 -0.96 -3.50 11.53
N LEU A 6 -0.82 -4.69 12.13
CA LEU A 6 -1.88 -5.27 12.97
C LEU A 6 -2.19 -4.38 14.19
N ASP A 7 -1.16 -3.85 14.87
CA ASP A 7 -1.34 -2.92 15.99
C ASP A 7 -2.11 -1.66 15.54
N LEU A 8 -1.82 -1.13 14.34
CA LEU A 8 -2.53 0.02 13.77
C LEU A 8 -4.01 -0.33 13.50
N ILE A 9 -4.26 -1.50 12.90
CA ILE A 9 -5.61 -1.99 12.58
C ILE A 9 -6.46 -2.09 13.84
N ILE A 10 -5.92 -2.76 14.86
CA ILE A 10 -6.58 -2.92 16.16
C ILE A 10 -6.83 -1.54 16.79
N HIS A 11 -5.84 -0.66 16.80
CA HIS A 11 -5.96 0.66 17.40
C HIS A 11 -7.05 1.51 16.73
N ILE A 12 -7.03 1.62 15.39
CA ILE A 12 -8.02 2.42 14.64
C ILE A 12 -9.42 1.85 14.84
N GLY A 13 -9.59 0.53 14.73
CA GLY A 13 -10.89 -0.11 14.95
C GLY A 13 -11.45 0.22 16.32
N GLN A 14 -10.66 0.05 17.38
CA GLN A 14 -11.06 0.38 18.75
C GLN A 14 -11.41 1.85 18.94
N VAL A 15 -10.62 2.78 18.39
CA VAL A 15 -10.90 4.23 18.42
C VAL A 15 -12.21 4.56 17.70
N LYS A 16 -12.54 3.82 16.65
CA LYS A 16 -13.80 3.93 15.89
C LYS A 16 -14.97 3.14 16.50
N GLY A 17 -14.79 2.53 17.67
CA GLY A 17 -15.86 1.83 18.39
C GLY A 17 -16.07 0.37 17.97
N TRP A 18 -15.16 -0.19 17.17
CA TRP A 18 -15.16 -1.60 16.79
C TRP A 18 -14.31 -2.42 17.77
N ALA A 19 -14.84 -3.56 18.21
CA ALA A 19 -14.01 -4.64 18.72
C ALA A 19 -13.27 -5.29 17.54
N VAL A 20 -11.98 -5.57 17.72
CA VAL A 20 -11.12 -6.13 16.67
C VAL A 20 -10.43 -7.37 17.20
N ASP A 21 -10.63 -8.48 16.51
CA ASP A 21 -9.92 -9.74 16.73
C ASP A 21 -9.21 -10.18 15.45
N THR A 22 -8.10 -10.90 15.59
CA THR A 22 -7.30 -11.35 14.45
C THR A 22 -6.95 -12.82 14.60
N THR A 23 -7.06 -13.58 13.51
CA THR A 23 -6.57 -14.97 13.46
C THR A 23 -5.51 -15.13 12.38
N ASP A 24 -4.45 -15.86 12.70
CA ASP A 24 -3.45 -16.31 11.74
C ASP A 24 -3.72 -17.78 11.42
N ASN A 25 -4.04 -18.06 10.16
CA ASN A 25 -4.35 -19.41 9.70
C ASN A 25 -3.11 -20.14 9.13
N GLY A 26 -1.93 -19.53 9.20
CA GLY A 26 -0.74 -19.98 8.47
C GLY A 26 -0.83 -19.69 6.96
N ASN A 27 0.30 -19.82 6.26
CA ASN A 27 0.46 -19.45 4.84
C ASN A 27 0.23 -17.97 4.55
N ASP A 28 0.68 -17.09 5.45
CA ASP A 28 0.62 -15.63 5.31
C ASP A 28 -0.80 -15.05 5.17
N LEU A 29 -1.85 -15.83 5.49
CA LEU A 29 -3.24 -15.39 5.45
C LEU A 29 -3.75 -15.07 6.85
N ALA A 30 -4.12 -13.81 7.06
CA ALA A 30 -4.76 -13.33 8.27
C ALA A 30 -6.23 -12.96 8.02
N TYR A 31 -7.08 -13.22 9.02
CA TYR A 31 -8.45 -12.72 9.07
C TYR A 31 -8.58 -11.68 10.16
N ILE A 32 -9.17 -10.54 9.83
CA ILE A 32 -9.44 -9.45 10.75
C ILE A 32 -10.95 -9.37 10.95
N PHE A 33 -11.39 -9.61 12.18
CA PHE A 33 -12.78 -9.59 12.57
C PHE A 33 -13.09 -8.26 13.26
N PHE A 34 -14.03 -7.51 12.69
CA PHE A 34 -14.58 -6.30 13.28
C PHE A 34 -15.97 -6.61 13.82
N GLN A 35 -16.22 -6.27 15.07
CA GLN A 35 -17.50 -6.50 15.72
C GLN A 35 -17.99 -5.24 16.41
N ARG A 36 -19.30 -5.01 16.36
CA ARG A 36 -19.97 -3.97 17.14
C ARG A 36 -21.46 -4.21 17.21
N TYR A 37 -22.10 -3.55 18.17
CA TYR A 37 -23.54 -3.38 18.12
C TYR A 37 -23.90 -2.25 17.16
N SER A 38 -24.93 -2.49 16.36
CA SER A 38 -25.62 -1.43 15.62
C SER A 38 -26.34 -0.47 16.58
N PRO A 39 -26.74 0.73 16.13
CA PRO A 39 -27.51 1.66 16.95
C PRO A 39 -28.79 1.07 17.57
N ALA A 40 -29.47 0.15 16.88
CA ALA A 40 -30.64 -0.57 17.36
C ALA A 40 -30.32 -1.86 18.12
N GLY A 41 -29.03 -2.16 18.33
CA GLY A 41 -28.55 -3.23 19.21
C GLY A 41 -28.39 -4.59 18.54
N GLN A 42 -28.39 -4.65 17.21
CA GLN A 42 -28.03 -5.88 16.49
C GLN A 42 -26.54 -6.14 16.63
N ASP A 43 -26.17 -7.40 16.91
CA ASP A 43 -24.78 -7.83 16.85
C ASP A 43 -24.33 -7.90 15.38
N PHE A 44 -23.37 -7.04 15.00
CA PHE A 44 -22.86 -6.92 13.66
C PHE A 44 -21.39 -7.36 13.59
N ASN A 45 -21.06 -8.17 12.59
CA ASN A 45 -19.73 -8.73 12.38
C ASN A 45 -19.30 -8.55 10.92
N MET A 46 -18.06 -8.14 10.74
CA MET A 46 -17.38 -8.03 9.44
C MET A 46 -16.06 -8.79 9.52
N SER A 47 -15.70 -9.52 8.46
CA SER A 47 -14.44 -10.26 8.37
C SER A 47 -13.71 -9.84 7.11
N ILE A 48 -12.48 -9.35 7.26
CA ILE A 48 -11.63 -8.89 6.16
C ILE A 48 -10.42 -9.80 6.05
N GLU A 49 -10.16 -10.32 4.85
CA GLU A 49 -8.98 -11.11 4.55
C GLU A 49 -7.77 -10.22 4.23
N MET A 50 -6.60 -10.59 4.76
CA MET A 50 -5.33 -9.92 4.46
C MET A 50 -4.27 -10.97 4.16
N LEU A 51 -3.80 -11.00 2.92
CA LEU A 51 -2.71 -11.88 2.47
C LEU A 51 -1.35 -11.18 2.62
N ALA A 52 -0.32 -11.94 2.99
CA ALA A 52 1.06 -11.50 3.09
C ALA A 52 1.28 -10.27 3.99
N ASN A 53 0.36 -10.02 4.92
CA ASN A 53 0.33 -8.80 5.73
C ASN A 53 0.49 -7.54 4.85
N ASP A 54 -0.17 -7.53 3.69
CA ASP A 54 -0.11 -6.42 2.73
C ASP A 54 -1.19 -5.37 3.07
N PRO A 55 -0.81 -4.13 3.44
CA PRO A 55 -1.77 -3.07 3.74
C PRO A 55 -2.66 -2.72 2.53
N LYS A 56 -2.17 -2.91 1.29
CA LYS A 56 -2.95 -2.63 0.08
C LYS A 56 -4.00 -3.69 -0.16
N GLU A 57 -3.67 -4.96 0.09
CA GLU A 57 -4.63 -6.06 0.01
C GLU A 57 -5.72 -5.91 1.07
N PHE A 58 -5.35 -5.55 2.31
CA PHE A 58 -6.32 -5.23 3.36
C PHE A 58 -7.27 -4.11 2.96
N LEU A 59 -6.74 -2.97 2.50
CA LEU A 59 -7.56 -1.83 2.08
C LEU A 59 -8.49 -2.18 0.92
N LYS A 60 -7.99 -2.91 -0.07
CA LYS A 60 -8.78 -3.37 -1.20
C LYS A 60 -9.94 -4.27 -0.74
N ASN A 61 -9.68 -5.24 0.14
CA ASN A 61 -10.71 -6.16 0.59
C ASN A 61 -11.75 -5.48 1.50
N LEU A 62 -11.35 -4.45 2.27
CA LEU A 62 -12.28 -3.62 3.02
C LEU A 62 -13.13 -2.72 2.10
N ASP A 63 -12.54 -2.13 1.07
CA ASP A 63 -13.24 -1.36 0.03
C ASP A 63 -14.24 -2.24 -0.73
N ASP A 64 -13.80 -3.43 -1.15
CA ASP A 64 -14.66 -4.45 -1.79
C ASP A 64 -15.82 -4.84 -0.85
N TYR A 65 -15.59 -4.98 0.46
CA TYR A 65 -16.67 -5.25 1.43
C TYR A 65 -17.65 -4.08 1.51
N TYR A 66 -17.16 -2.85 1.59
CA TYR A 66 -17.97 -1.63 1.66
C TYR A 66 -18.85 -1.45 0.41
N GLU A 67 -18.28 -1.55 -0.79
CA GLU A 67 -18.99 -1.35 -2.06
C GLU A 67 -20.07 -2.42 -2.32
N ASN A 68 -19.93 -3.60 -1.71
CA ASN A 68 -20.91 -4.68 -1.80
C ASN A 68 -21.86 -4.75 -0.58
N PHE A 69 -21.71 -3.85 0.40
CA PHE A 69 -22.59 -3.81 1.56
C PHE A 69 -23.98 -3.30 1.16
N ASP A 70 -25.01 -4.06 1.48
CA ASP A 70 -26.40 -3.73 1.16
C ASP A 70 -27.25 -3.68 2.44
N PRO A 71 -27.59 -2.47 2.94
CA PRO A 71 -28.44 -2.30 4.11
C PRO A 71 -29.80 -3.00 4.00
N ASP A 72 -30.38 -3.09 2.80
CA ASP A 72 -31.67 -3.76 2.59
C ASP A 72 -31.53 -5.28 2.74
N SER A 73 -30.45 -5.86 2.20
CA SER A 73 -30.14 -7.29 2.35
C SER A 73 -29.90 -7.66 3.82
N GLU A 74 -29.12 -6.86 4.56
CA GLU A 74 -28.91 -7.08 5.99
C GLU A 74 -30.18 -6.89 6.81
N ALA A 75 -31.01 -5.90 6.45
CA ALA A 75 -32.33 -5.71 7.07
C ALA A 75 -33.24 -6.92 6.88
N LEU A 76 -33.22 -7.54 5.70
CA LEU A 76 -33.98 -8.77 5.43
C LEU A 76 -33.49 -9.94 6.26
N ASN A 77 -32.17 -10.10 6.43
CA ASN A 77 -31.59 -11.13 7.29
C ASN A 77 -32.05 -10.97 8.74
N TRP A 78 -32.10 -9.74 9.26
CA TRP A 78 -32.55 -9.47 10.62
C TRP A 78 -34.08 -9.57 10.79
N CYS A 79 -34.86 -9.46 9.70
CA CYS A 79 -36.32 -9.60 9.73
C CYS A 79 -36.83 -11.05 9.78
N ASP A 80 -36.01 -12.01 10.19
CA ASP A 80 -36.44 -13.39 10.33
C ASP A 80 -37.50 -13.58 11.45
N LYS A 81 -37.94 -14.83 11.63
CA LYS A 81 -38.98 -15.19 12.60
C LYS A 81 -38.64 -14.87 14.06
N GLU A 82 -37.37 -14.61 14.38
CA GLU A 82 -36.86 -14.36 15.74
C GLU A 82 -36.40 -12.90 15.93
N GLY A 83 -36.15 -12.17 14.84
CA GLY A 83 -35.72 -10.77 14.86
C GLY A 83 -36.86 -9.76 14.76
N HIS A 84 -37.75 -9.83 13.77
CA HIS A 84 -38.66 -8.70 13.48
C HIS A 84 -39.57 -8.28 14.65
N GLY A 85 -39.27 -7.14 15.29
CA GLY A 85 -40.03 -6.61 16.42
C GLY A 85 -39.94 -7.45 17.70
N ILE A 86 -38.98 -8.39 17.76
CA ILE A 86 -38.71 -9.30 18.89
C ILE A 86 -37.24 -9.09 19.31
N ASN A 87 -36.89 -9.37 20.56
CA ASN A 87 -35.51 -9.31 21.07
C ASN A 87 -34.77 -7.96 20.87
N GLY A 88 -35.52 -6.85 20.78
CA GLY A 88 -34.94 -5.50 20.66
C GLY A 88 -34.92 -4.95 19.24
N ALA A 89 -35.19 -5.75 18.21
CA ALA A 89 -35.23 -5.25 16.84
C ALA A 89 -36.37 -4.23 16.65
N PRO A 90 -36.15 -3.17 15.86
CA PRO A 90 -37.20 -2.23 15.52
C PRO A 90 -38.41 -2.90 14.86
N LYS A 91 -39.62 -2.47 15.20
CA LYS A 91 -40.85 -3.05 14.64
C LYS A 91 -41.11 -2.61 13.20
N ARG A 92 -40.65 -1.42 12.80
CA ARG A 92 -40.83 -0.96 11.41
C ARG A 92 -39.61 -1.34 10.61
N LEU A 93 -39.83 -1.97 9.48
CA LEU A 93 -38.75 -2.31 8.54
C LEU A 93 -37.87 -1.10 8.19
N LYS A 94 -38.48 0.08 8.01
CA LYS A 94 -37.73 1.33 7.76
C LYS A 94 -36.72 1.64 8.86
N ASP A 95 -37.05 1.38 10.11
CA ASP A 95 -36.16 1.68 11.24
C ASP A 95 -35.02 0.64 11.33
N ILE A 96 -35.19 -0.56 10.74
CA ILE A 96 -34.13 -1.57 10.57
C ILE A 96 -33.19 -1.18 9.44
N ILE A 97 -33.72 -0.75 8.29
CA ILE A 97 -32.91 -0.28 7.15
C ILE A 97 -32.08 0.94 7.57
N ILE A 98 -32.76 1.96 8.11
CA ILE A 98 -32.33 2.73 9.29
C ILE A 98 -30.91 2.47 9.80
N ASP A 99 -30.88 1.39 10.58
CA ASP A 99 -29.81 0.96 11.42
C ASP A 99 -28.63 0.43 10.61
N PHE A 100 -28.89 -0.30 9.53
CA PHE A 100 -27.85 -0.78 8.63
C PHE A 100 -27.27 0.30 7.72
N GLU A 101 -28.03 1.34 7.36
CA GLU A 101 -27.48 2.55 6.71
C GLU A 101 -26.50 3.28 7.63
N GLU A 102 -26.71 3.23 8.96
CA GLU A 102 -25.73 3.77 9.92
C GLU A 102 -24.48 2.87 10.02
N ILE A 103 -24.63 1.54 10.02
CA ILE A 103 -23.48 0.62 9.94
C ILE A 103 -22.67 0.85 8.66
N GLU A 104 -23.33 1.02 7.51
CA GLU A 104 -22.67 1.32 6.23
C GLU A 104 -21.79 2.59 6.32
N LYS A 105 -22.33 3.66 6.93
CA LYS A 105 -21.55 4.89 7.17
C LYS A 105 -20.33 4.63 8.06
N GLU A 106 -20.49 3.81 9.08
CA GLU A 106 -19.39 3.47 10.00
C GLU A 106 -18.31 2.62 9.33
N ILE A 107 -18.68 1.72 8.42
CA ILE A 107 -17.73 0.97 7.58
C ILE A 107 -16.97 1.95 6.67
N LYS A 108 -17.68 2.89 6.04
CA LYS A 108 -17.07 3.92 5.21
C LYS A 108 -16.06 4.78 5.98
N GLU A 109 -16.46 5.28 7.15
CA GLU A 109 -15.57 6.07 7.99
C GLU A 109 -14.33 5.29 8.43
N LEU A 110 -14.48 3.98 8.70
CA LEU A 110 -13.38 3.09 9.05
C LEU A 110 -12.40 2.97 7.88
N LEU A 111 -12.92 2.73 6.66
CA LEU A 111 -12.14 2.65 5.43
C LEU A 111 -11.39 3.96 5.12
N GLU A 112 -12.05 5.12 5.24
CA GLU A 112 -11.43 6.43 5.00
C GLU A 112 -10.25 6.67 5.97
N VAL A 113 -10.41 6.33 7.24
CA VAL A 113 -9.36 6.49 8.25
C VAL A 113 -8.19 5.54 8.01
N PHE A 114 -8.45 4.29 7.61
CA PHE A 114 -7.39 3.36 7.25
C PHE A 114 -6.60 3.84 6.03
N ASN A 115 -7.28 4.30 4.98
CA ASN A 115 -6.64 4.86 3.80
C ASN A 115 -5.68 6.01 4.16
N LEU A 116 -6.16 6.98 4.95
CA LEU A 116 -5.33 8.12 5.38
C LEU A 116 -4.12 7.69 6.21
N GLN A 117 -4.30 6.81 7.21
CA GLN A 117 -3.23 6.40 8.11
C GLN A 117 -2.18 5.54 7.41
N ILE A 118 -2.59 4.65 6.50
CA ILE A 118 -1.65 3.84 5.71
C ILE A 118 -0.87 4.74 4.74
N GLU A 119 -1.53 5.70 4.09
CA GLU A 119 -0.85 6.69 3.23
C GLU A 119 0.16 7.53 4.02
N GLU A 120 -0.18 7.94 5.25
CA GLU A 120 0.74 8.66 6.15
C GLU A 120 1.96 7.80 6.53
N LEU A 121 1.77 6.50 6.81
CA LEU A 121 2.86 5.58 7.10
C LEU A 121 3.77 5.36 5.90
N GLU A 122 3.21 5.20 4.69
CA GLU A 122 3.98 5.11 3.45
C GLU A 122 4.81 6.38 3.22
N LYS A 123 4.20 7.56 3.41
CA LYS A 123 4.90 8.86 3.31
C LYS A 123 5.98 9.03 4.37
N ALA A 124 5.74 8.59 5.60
CA ALA A 124 6.72 8.65 6.68
C ALA A 124 7.93 7.73 6.44
N ALA A 125 7.76 6.66 5.66
CA ALA A 125 8.84 5.79 5.23
C ALA A 125 9.71 6.41 4.11
N ILE A 126 9.25 7.48 3.46
CA ILE A 126 10.04 8.22 2.46
C ILE A 126 11.13 9.01 3.17
N HIS A 127 12.38 8.63 2.97
CA HIS A 127 13.55 9.34 3.48
C HIS A 127 14.45 9.85 2.34
N LYS A 128 15.30 10.84 2.63
CA LYS A 128 16.33 11.27 1.68
C LYS A 128 17.29 10.12 1.42
N VAL A 129 17.55 9.84 0.15
CA VAL A 129 18.51 8.82 -0.29
C VAL A 129 19.57 9.52 -1.14
N LYS A 130 20.84 9.21 -0.89
CA LYS A 130 21.93 9.64 -1.78
C LYS A 130 21.97 8.69 -2.97
N VAL A 131 22.04 9.24 -4.17
CA VAL A 131 22.11 8.48 -5.42
C VAL A 131 23.30 8.99 -6.19
N GLN A 132 24.15 8.08 -6.66
CA GLN A 132 25.26 8.41 -7.54
C GLN A 132 24.80 8.28 -8.99
N VAL A 133 25.16 9.29 -9.78
CA VAL A 133 25.01 9.27 -11.23
C VAL A 133 26.40 9.27 -11.83
N THR A 134 26.71 8.23 -12.60
CA THR A 134 28.00 8.08 -13.29
C THR A 134 27.73 8.05 -14.79
N GLU A 135 28.48 8.84 -15.55
CA GLU A 135 28.42 8.87 -17.01
C GLU A 135 29.81 8.59 -17.60
N TYR A 136 29.87 7.78 -18.66
CA TYR A 136 31.11 7.46 -19.36
C TYR A 136 31.14 8.18 -20.71
N LEU A 137 32.24 8.87 -20.97
CA LEU A 137 32.57 9.39 -22.29
C LEU A 137 33.39 8.37 -23.05
N GLN A 138 33.02 8.10 -24.30
CA GLN A 138 33.77 7.22 -25.18
C GLN A 138 33.70 7.73 -26.61
N LYS A 139 34.88 7.86 -27.22
CA LYS A 139 35.06 8.30 -28.60
C LYS A 139 35.97 7.31 -29.32
N VAL A 140 35.54 6.84 -30.48
CA VAL A 140 36.38 6.01 -31.36
C VAL A 140 37.18 6.94 -32.26
N VAL A 141 38.50 6.72 -32.33
CA VAL A 141 39.42 7.55 -33.12
C VAL A 141 40.24 6.65 -34.03
N GLU A 142 40.48 7.10 -35.25
CA GLU A 142 41.34 6.44 -36.22
C GLU A 142 42.69 7.16 -36.25
N VAL A 143 43.78 6.38 -36.17
CA VAL A 143 45.16 6.89 -36.21
C VAL A 143 46.03 5.95 -37.04
N ASP A 144 47.04 6.51 -37.68
CA ASP A 144 48.06 5.72 -38.37
C ASP A 144 49.01 5.10 -37.34
N ALA A 145 48.94 3.78 -37.17
CA ALA A 145 49.73 3.03 -36.21
C ALA A 145 50.17 1.66 -36.74
N ILE A 146 51.32 1.17 -36.26
CA ILE A 146 51.86 -0.13 -36.70
C ILE A 146 51.16 -1.33 -36.03
N ASN A 147 50.53 -1.12 -34.87
CA ASN A 147 49.71 -2.10 -34.15
C ASN A 147 48.86 -1.40 -33.07
N GLY A 148 48.05 -2.16 -32.34
CA GLY A 148 47.15 -1.60 -31.31
C GLY A 148 47.86 -0.96 -30.10
N SER A 149 49.06 -1.43 -29.73
CA SER A 149 49.82 -0.81 -28.64
C SER A 149 50.34 0.57 -29.05
N ASP A 150 50.95 0.65 -30.25
CA ASP A 150 51.41 1.92 -30.84
C ASP A 150 50.24 2.91 -31.03
N ALA A 151 49.05 2.40 -31.38
CA ALA A 151 47.86 3.22 -31.45
C ALA A 151 47.45 3.79 -30.08
N CYS A 152 47.50 2.99 -29.01
CA CYS A 152 47.20 3.47 -27.65
C CYS A 152 48.19 4.54 -27.19
N ASP A 153 49.49 4.32 -27.37
CA ASP A 153 50.54 5.26 -26.96
C ASP A 153 50.38 6.61 -27.68
N LYS A 154 50.11 6.59 -29.00
CA LYS A 154 49.83 7.80 -29.79
C LYS A 154 48.58 8.52 -29.34
N VAL A 155 47.48 7.80 -29.11
CA VAL A 155 46.22 8.41 -28.67
C VAL A 155 46.38 9.01 -27.27
N GLU A 156 47.17 8.39 -26.39
CA GLU A 156 47.48 8.95 -25.08
C GLU A 156 48.25 10.28 -25.19
N GLU A 157 49.24 10.36 -26.09
CA GLU A 157 49.94 11.62 -26.40
C GLU A 157 48.98 12.69 -26.94
N MET A 158 48.08 12.33 -27.87
CA MET A 158 47.09 13.24 -28.45
C MET A 158 46.06 13.73 -27.42
N VAL A 159 45.64 12.88 -26.47
CA VAL A 159 44.74 13.26 -25.37
C VAL A 159 45.47 14.21 -24.40
N ASN A 160 46.71 13.91 -24.03
CA ASN A 160 47.53 14.76 -23.16
C ASN A 160 47.85 16.12 -23.82
N GLY A 161 48.02 16.14 -25.14
CA GLY A 161 48.19 17.34 -25.96
C GLY A 161 46.91 18.09 -26.27
N ALA A 162 45.74 17.60 -25.84
CA ALA A 162 44.41 18.13 -26.14
C ALA A 162 44.04 18.17 -27.64
N GLU A 163 44.69 17.35 -28.47
CA GLU A 163 44.33 17.14 -29.88
C GLU A 163 43.05 16.31 -30.00
N ILE A 164 42.84 15.37 -29.07
CA ILE A 164 41.60 14.62 -28.92
C ILE A 164 40.93 15.06 -27.62
N ILE A 165 39.74 15.61 -27.74
CA ILE A 165 38.90 16.01 -26.62
C ILE A 165 37.62 15.18 -26.67
N LEU A 166 37.29 14.55 -25.55
CA LEU A 166 35.97 13.96 -25.31
C LEU A 166 35.05 15.06 -24.76
N THR A 167 33.88 15.16 -25.35
CA THR A 167 32.87 16.18 -25.09
C THR A 167 31.58 15.55 -24.59
N ALA A 168 30.62 16.37 -24.18
CA ALA A 168 29.29 15.89 -23.79
C ALA A 168 28.56 15.12 -24.90
N ASP A 169 28.91 15.29 -26.17
CA ASP A 169 28.30 14.51 -27.25
C ASP A 169 28.83 13.07 -27.31
N ASP A 170 29.93 12.76 -26.61
CA ASP A 170 30.58 11.46 -26.58
C ASP A 170 30.06 10.55 -25.44
N PHE A 171 28.93 10.86 -24.80
CA PHE A 171 28.32 9.98 -23.79
C PHE A 171 27.84 8.68 -24.42
N THR A 172 28.26 7.54 -23.86
CA THR A 172 27.80 6.23 -24.35
C THR A 172 26.90 5.51 -23.38
N THR A 173 27.06 5.74 -22.07
CA THR A 173 26.27 5.07 -21.04
C THR A 173 26.10 5.92 -19.78
N ARG A 174 24.91 5.83 -19.16
CA ARG A 174 24.59 6.43 -17.85
C ARG A 174 24.24 5.32 -16.86
N LYS A 175 24.85 5.36 -15.69
CA LYS A 175 24.56 4.47 -14.55
C LYS A 175 23.99 5.30 -13.40
N ILE A 176 22.91 4.81 -12.79
CA ILE A 176 22.25 5.42 -11.63
C ILE A 176 22.15 4.35 -10.56
N GLU A 177 22.74 4.58 -9.39
CA GLU A 177 22.76 3.60 -8.30
C GLU A 177 22.70 4.27 -6.92
N PRO A 178 22.18 3.58 -5.88
CA PRO A 178 22.25 4.07 -4.51
C PRO A 178 23.70 4.37 -4.12
N TYR A 179 23.90 5.50 -3.45
CA TYR A 179 25.21 5.88 -2.93
C TYR A 179 25.28 5.56 -1.43
N GLU A 180 26.20 4.68 -1.06
CA GLU A 180 26.51 4.35 0.33
C GLU A 180 27.76 5.13 0.74
N ASP A 181 27.69 5.88 1.85
CA ASP A 181 28.87 6.53 2.42
C ASP A 181 29.79 5.42 2.98
N GLU A 182 30.99 5.25 2.41
CA GLU A 182 32.02 4.31 2.91
C GLU A 182 32.48 4.61 4.34
#